data_AF-A0A7X5PBR9-F1
#
_entry.id   AF-A0A7X5PBR9-F1
#
_cell.length_a   1.000
_cell.length_b   1.000
_cell.length_c   1.000
_cell.angle_alpha   90.00
_cell.angle_beta   90.00
_cell.angle_gamma   90.00
#
_symmetry.space_group_name_H-M   'P 1'
#
loop_
_entity.id
_entity.type
_entity.pdbx_description
1 polymer ?
#
loop_
_entity_poly.entity_id
_entity_poly.type
_entity_poly.pdbx_seq_one_letter_code
_entity_poly.pdbx_strand_id
1 'polypeptide(L)' 'MENIFKIIYLLPFDSCSSESYCKSTAAEDAKDKLKLYLANKYNIDFKDIAVLSCTPIEIIQ' A
#
# COMPACT_ATOMS: atom_id res chain seq x y z
N MET A 1 18.57 4.75 1.52
CA MET A 1 18.50 3.57 0.64
C MET A 1 17.03 3.23 0.46
N GLU A 2 16.54 3.06 -0.77
CA GLU A 2 15.14 2.71 -0.99
C GLU A 2 14.93 1.20 -0.82
N ASN A 3 13.87 0.83 -0.09
CA ASN A 3 13.41 -0.54 0.11
C ASN A 3 12.14 -0.77 -0.71
N ILE A 4 11.86 -2.03 -1.04
CA ILE A 4 10.59 -2.43 -1.63
C ILE A 4 9.70 -2.93 -0.51
N PHE A 5 8.50 -2.37 -0.39
CA PHE A 5 7.51 -2.78 0.59
C PHE A 5 6.41 -3.55 -0.12
N LYS A 6 6.12 -4.76 0.38
CA LYS A 6 4.89 -5.47 0.07
C LYS A 6 3.79 -4.95 0.99
N ILE A 7 2.69 -4.48 0.41
CA ILE A 7 1.57 -3.88 1.13
C ILE A 7 0.31 -4.69 0.84
N ILE A 8 -0.34 -5.19 1.89
CA ILE A 8 -1.65 -5.86 1.81
C ILE A 8 -2.70 -4.87 2.32
N TYR A 9 -3.76 -4.63 1.54
CA TYR A 9 -4.77 -3.60 1.81
C TYR A 9 -6.19 -4.09 1.51
N LEU A 10 -7.18 -3.38 2.03
CA LEU A 10 -8.61 -3.58 1.79
C LEU A 10 -9.22 -2.27 1.30
N LEU A 11 -10.08 -2.36 0.27
CA LEU A 11 -10.90 -1.26 -0.21
C LEU A 11 -12.29 -1.33 0.43
N PRO A 12 -12.98 -0.20 0.65
CA PRO A 12 -14.25 -0.17 1.38
C PRO A 12 -15.40 -0.91 0.69
N PHE A 13 -15.27 -1.16 -0.62
CA PHE A 13 -16.25 -1.88 -1.44
C PHE A 13 -15.79 -3.30 -1.81
N ASP A 14 -14.59 -3.70 -1.41
CA ASP A 14 -14.05 -5.03 -1.67
C ASP A 14 -14.09 -5.87 -0.38
N SER A 15 -14.51 -7.13 -0.51
CA SER A 15 -14.52 -8.09 0.59
C SER A 15 -13.20 -8.87 0.71
N CYS A 16 -12.32 -8.73 -0.29
CA CYS A 16 -11.05 -9.42 -0.36
C CYS A 16 -9.87 -8.46 -0.20
N SER A 17 -8.82 -8.92 0.47
CA SER A 17 -7.56 -8.19 0.53
C SER A 17 -6.84 -8.20 -0.82
N SER A 18 -6.23 -7.09 -1.19
CA SER A 18 -5.37 -6.94 -2.36
C SER A 18 -3.90 -6.73 -1.94
N GLU A 19 -2.96 -6.98 -2.85
CA GLU A 19 -1.54 -6.70 -2.64
C GLU A 19 -1.00 -5.64 -3.61
N SER A 20 0.01 -4.90 -3.17
CA SER A 20 0.78 -3.97 -4.01
C SER A 20 2.23 -3.90 -3.52
N TYR A 21 3.14 -3.52 -4.40
CA TYR A 21 4.55 -3.33 -4.10
C TYR A 21 4.94 -1.86 -4.30
N CYS A 22 5.63 -1.26 -3.33
CA CYS A 22 5.99 0.15 -3.37
C CYS A 22 7.46 0.36 -3.00
N LYS A 23 8.20 1.13 -3.81
CA LYS A 23 9.57 1.57 -3.49
C LYS A 23 9.51 2.85 -2.64
N SER A 24 10.11 2.79 -1.47
CA SER A 24 10.15 3.90 -0.51
C SER A 24 11.31 3.76 0.46
N THR A 25 11.63 4.84 1.16
CA THR A 25 12.65 4.83 2.22
C THR A 25 12.10 4.34 3.57
N ALA A 26 10.80 4.50 3.82
CA ALA A 26 10.11 4.12 5.05
C ALA A 26 8.76 3.45 4.76
N ALA A 27 8.26 2.66 5.72
CA ALA A 27 7.00 1.94 5.58
C ALA A 27 5.79 2.88 5.55
N GLU A 28 5.83 3.98 6.30
CA GLU A 28 4.80 5.02 6.34
C GLU A 28 4.65 5.70 4.97
N ASP A 29 5.78 6.12 4.38
CA ASP A 29 5.81 6.71 3.04
C ASP A 29 5.26 5.73 1.98
N ALA A 30 5.61 4.44 2.08
CA ALA A 30 5.09 3.41 1.18
C ALA A 30 3.55 3.27 1.29
N LYS A 31 3.01 3.30 2.52
CA LYS A 31 1.56 3.25 2.78
C LYS A 31 0.87 4.50 2.22
N ASP A 32 1.40 5.68 2.47
CA ASP A 32 0.79 6.95 2.06
C ASP A 32 0.77 7.09 0.54
N LYS A 33 1.86 6.72 -0.15
CA LYS A 33 1.90 6.65 -1.62
C LYS A 33 0.83 5.71 -2.18
N LEU A 34 0.70 4.51 -1.62
CA LEU A 34 -0.32 3.56 -2.06
C LEU A 34 -1.73 4.12 -1.82
N LYS A 35 -2.00 4.64 -0.62
CA LYS A 35 -3.32 5.18 -0.27
C LYS A 35 -3.70 6.36 -1.16
N LEU A 36 -2.78 7.28 -1.43
CA LEU A 36 -3.01 8.40 -2.34
C LEU A 36 -3.33 7.92 -3.77
N TYR A 37 -2.57 6.94 -4.27
CA TYR A 37 -2.83 6.35 -5.58
C TYR A 37 -4.23 5.71 -5.65
N LEU A 38 -4.60 4.91 -4.65
CA LEU A 38 -5.89 4.23 -4.59
C LEU A 38 -7.06 5.22 -4.41
N ALA A 39 -6.90 6.23 -3.55
CA ALA A 39 -7.89 7.28 -3.33
C ALA A 39 -8.23 8.00 -4.63
N ASN A 40 -7.19 8.39 -5.40
CA ASN A 40 -7.37 9.03 -6.70
C ASN A 40 -7.96 8.09 -7.75
N LYS A 41 -7.50 6.83 -7.79
CA LYS A 41 -7.93 5.84 -8.79
C LYS A 41 -9.40 5.44 -8.64
N TYR A 42 -9.83 5.24 -7.40
CA TYR A 42 -11.17 4.74 -7.09
C TYR A 42 -12.11 5.84 -6.59
N ASN A 43 -11.64 7.08 -6.51
CA ASN A 43 -12.38 8.23 -5.97
C ASN A 43 -12.99 7.92 -4.59
N ILE A 44 -12.13 7.45 -3.68
CA ILE A 44 -12.47 7.11 -2.29
C ILE A 44 -11.62 7.91 -1.31
N ASP A 45 -12.09 8.09 -0.08
CA ASP A 45 -11.34 8.82 0.93
C ASP A 45 -10.10 8.03 1.40
N PHE A 46 -9.03 8.76 1.66
CA PHE A 46 -7.76 8.23 2.17
C PHE A 46 -7.93 7.41 3.48
N LYS A 47 -8.88 7.82 4.33
CA LYS A 47 -9.19 7.15 5.61
C LYS A 47 -9.94 5.83 5.44
N ASP A 48 -10.61 5.62 4.31
CA ASP A 48 -11.45 4.44 4.06
C ASP A 48 -10.63 3.26 3.50
N ILE A 49 -9.35 3.49 3.18
CA ILE A 49 -8.42 2.45 2.76
C ILE A 49 -7.72 1.87 3.99
N ALA A 50 -8.00 0.59 4.28
CA ALA A 50 -7.34 -0.13 5.37
C ALA A 50 -6.06 -0.81 4.86
N VAL A 51 -4.93 -0.51 5.50
CA VAL A 51 -3.67 -1.26 5.27
C VAL A 51 -3.59 -2.34 6.34
N LEU A 52 -3.57 -3.60 5.91
CA LEU A 52 -3.51 -4.77 6.78
C LEU A 52 -2.06 -5.11 7.15
N SER A 53 -1.15 -4.99 6.19
CA SER A 53 0.28 -5.23 6.40
C SER A 53 1.13 -4.37 5.45
N CYS A 54 2.32 -3.99 5.90
CA CYS A 54 3.35 -3.35 5.11
C CYS A 54 4.71 -3.86 5.56
N THR A 55 5.37 -4.68 4.73
CA THR A 55 6.59 -5.38 5.10
C THR A 55 7.68 -5.08 4.07
N PRO A 56 8.88 -4.64 4.49
CA PRO A 56 10.00 -4.53 3.57
C PRO A 56 10.36 -5.94 3.07
N ILE A 57 10.61 -6.07 1.78
CA ILE A 57 11.06 -7.31 1.16
C ILE A 57 12.43 -7.10 0.53
N GLU A 58 13.29 -8.09 0.69
CA GLU A 58 14.54 -8.19 -0.06
C GLU A 58 14.24 -8.94 -1.36
N ILE A 59 14.51 -8.31 -2.50
CA ILE A 59 14.50 -9.03 -3.77
C ILE A 59 15.84 -9.74 -3.89
N ILE A 60 15.83 -11.05 -3.68
CA ILE A 60 16.96 -11.91 -4.04
C ILE A 60 16.92 -12.04 -5.58
N GLN A 61 17.97 -11.52 -6.24
CA GLN A 61 18.14 -11.58 -7.70
C GLN A 61 18.56 -12.97 -8.17
#